data_AF-A0A1Q8EEJ2-F1
#
_entry.id   AF-A0A1Q8EEJ2-F1
#
_cell.length_a   1.000
_cell.length_b   1.000
_cell.length_c   1.000
_cell.angle_alpha   90.00
_cell.angle_beta   90.00
_cell.angle_gamma   90.00
#
_symmetry.space_group_name_H-M   'P 1'
#
loop_
_entity.id
_entity.type
_entity.pdbx_description
1 polymer ?
#
loop_
_entity_poly.entity_id
_entity_poly.type
_entity_poly.pdbx_seq_one_letter_code
_entity_poly.pdbx_strand_id
1 'polypeptide(L)'
;MFSYIITKQLDNKKIVYKKSEYSIDTVPIVNSDIYILVDDLQIGFDLTTGYFTQIFGYFPQLLFCDKKDFVIPQSQKGILTLDIKEFEISSGESIRLKSSKEWITFYSERTDYLYFGKESLSKRVTYIEFCPNCIASVNENGELEGLWLLIHWL
;
A
#
# COMPACT_ATOMS: atom_id res chain seq x y z
N MET A 1 -4.09 -5.48 -13.61
CA MET A 1 -3.74 -6.24 -12.37
C MET A 1 -2.54 -5.61 -11.65
N PHE A 2 -2.26 -5.98 -10.40
CA PHE A 2 -1.00 -5.63 -9.71
C PHE A 2 0.09 -6.65 -10.08
N SER A 3 1.33 -6.17 -10.18
CA SER A 3 2.53 -6.99 -10.38
C SER A 3 3.71 -6.33 -9.67
N TYR A 4 4.92 -6.86 -9.88
CA TYR A 4 6.12 -6.31 -9.28
C TYR A 4 7.37 -6.57 -10.12
N ILE A 5 8.37 -5.71 -9.93
CA ILE A 5 9.71 -5.86 -10.52
C ILE A 5 10.71 -5.91 -9.37
N ILE A 6 11.48 -6.99 -9.27
CA ILE A 6 12.50 -7.13 -8.22
C ILE A 6 13.65 -6.15 -8.46
N THR A 7 14.07 -5.46 -7.40
CA THR A 7 15.18 -4.50 -7.42
C THR A 7 16.11 -4.71 -6.23
N LYS A 8 17.35 -4.20 -6.34
CA LYS A 8 18.31 -4.22 -5.23
C LYS A 8 18.18 -3.01 -4.30
N GLN A 9 17.57 -1.93 -4.77
CA GLN A 9 17.49 -0.65 -4.07
C GLN A 9 16.09 -0.07 -4.18
N LEU A 10 15.67 0.60 -3.11
CA LEU A 10 14.41 1.35 -3.04
C LEU A 10 14.73 2.83 -2.93
N ASP A 11 13.80 3.65 -3.39
CA ASP A 11 13.87 5.10 -3.22
C ASP A 11 13.85 5.49 -1.74
N ASN A 12 14.33 6.69 -1.43
CA ASN A 12 14.35 7.22 -0.06
C ASN A 12 12.99 7.84 0.34
N LYS A 13 11.92 7.04 0.25
CA LYS A 13 10.56 7.40 0.66
C LYS A 13 10.26 6.83 2.04
N LYS A 14 9.37 7.48 2.78
CA LYS A 14 8.81 6.97 4.03
C LYS A 14 7.34 7.31 4.14
N ILE A 15 6.62 6.53 4.95
CA ILE A 15 5.21 6.76 5.24
C ILE A 15 5.07 7.48 6.59
N VAL A 16 4.32 8.58 6.60
CA VAL A 16 4.02 9.34 7.80
C VAL A 16 2.52 9.29 8.10
N TYR A 17 2.15 9.29 9.37
CA TYR A 17 0.77 9.47 9.80
C TYR A 17 0.65 10.78 10.57
N LYS A 18 -0.20 11.67 10.06
CA LYS A 18 -0.47 12.97 10.67
C LYS A 18 -1.68 12.86 11.59
N LYS A 19 -1.45 12.89 12.91
CA LYS A 19 -2.54 12.68 13.88
C LYS A 19 -3.63 13.75 13.81
N SER A 20 -3.28 14.99 13.47
CA SER A 20 -4.24 16.10 13.35
C SER A 20 -5.19 15.97 12.16
N GLU A 21 -4.80 15.23 11.13
CA GLU A 21 -5.56 15.06 9.89
C GLU A 21 -6.15 13.65 9.74
N TYR A 22 -5.75 12.72 10.62
CA TYR A 22 -5.99 11.30 10.51
C TYR A 22 -5.61 10.75 9.13
N SER A 23 -4.49 11.24 8.58
CA SER A 23 -4.07 10.96 7.21
C SER A 23 -2.73 10.24 7.18
N ILE A 24 -2.57 9.43 6.15
CA ILE A 24 -1.29 8.86 5.74
C ILE A 24 -0.75 9.72 4.59
N ASP A 25 0.56 9.96 4.58
CA ASP A 25 1.26 10.58 3.45
C ASP A 25 2.59 9.88 3.17
N THR A 26 3.03 9.94 1.92
CA THR A 26 4.40 9.60 1.53
C THR A 26 5.28 10.83 1.54
N VAL A 27 6.48 10.71 2.09
CA VAL A 27 7.49 11.77 2.12
C VAL A 27 8.80 11.27 1.47
N PRO A 28 9.35 11.96 0.46
CA PRO A 28 8.77 13.13 -0.22
C PRO A 28 7.54 12.77 -1.04
N ILE A 29 6.65 13.76 -1.24
CA ILE A 29 5.49 13.63 -2.13
C ILE A 29 6.01 13.55 -3.56
N VAL A 30 5.47 12.61 -4.33
CA VAL A 30 5.76 12.43 -5.76
C VAL A 30 4.43 12.38 -6.48
N ASN A 31 4.27 13.21 -7.52
CA ASN A 31 3.03 13.23 -8.30
C ASN A 31 2.72 11.86 -8.90
N SER A 32 1.43 11.54 -8.98
CA SER A 32 0.92 10.35 -9.64
C SER A 32 -0.07 10.76 -10.72
N ASP A 33 -0.13 9.98 -11.78
CA ASP A 33 -1.08 10.21 -12.87
C ASP A 33 -2.41 9.51 -12.59
N ILE A 34 -2.37 8.38 -11.89
CA ILE A 34 -3.52 7.53 -11.60
C ILE A 34 -3.50 7.03 -10.16
N TYR A 35 -4.68 6.76 -9.62
CA TYR A 35 -4.83 6.32 -8.24
C TYR A 35 -5.70 5.06 -8.14
N ILE A 36 -5.25 4.10 -7.32
CA ILE A 36 -6.09 3.01 -6.85
C ILE A 36 -6.55 3.34 -5.43
N LEU A 37 -7.87 3.43 -5.23
CA LEU A 37 -8.48 3.65 -3.92
C LEU A 37 -8.66 2.31 -3.22
N VAL A 38 -7.97 2.16 -2.10
CA VAL A 38 -8.11 1.05 -1.17
C VAL A 38 -8.78 1.62 0.08
N ASP A 39 -10.11 1.50 0.11
CA ASP A 39 -10.99 2.23 1.02
C ASP A 39 -10.85 3.76 0.82
N ASP A 40 -10.34 4.49 1.82
CA ASP A 40 -10.06 5.94 1.74
C ASP A 40 -8.59 6.25 1.44
N LEU A 41 -7.74 5.21 1.39
CA LEU A 41 -6.33 5.32 1.05
C LEU A 41 -6.15 5.30 -0.47
N GLN A 42 -5.30 6.19 -0.98
CA GLN A 42 -4.94 6.28 -2.40
C GLN A 42 -3.53 5.76 -2.62
N ILE A 43 -3.38 4.80 -3.52
CA ILE A 43 -2.09 4.30 -4.01
C ILE A 43 -1.89 4.86 -5.41
N GLY A 44 -0.92 5.74 -5.56
CA GLY A 44 -0.62 6.44 -6.80
C GLY A 44 0.37 5.70 -7.69
N PHE A 45 0.14 5.74 -8.99
CA PHE A 45 1.03 5.18 -10.02
C PHE A 45 1.30 6.18 -11.15
N ASP A 46 2.45 6.02 -11.79
CA ASP A 46 2.82 6.72 -13.02
C ASP A 46 2.15 6.04 -14.24
N LEU A 47 1.50 6.80 -15.12
CA LEU A 47 0.73 6.26 -16.25
C LEU A 47 1.63 5.76 -17.38
N THR A 48 2.89 6.17 -17.44
CA THR A 48 3.81 5.74 -18.50
C THR A 48 4.41 4.38 -18.19
N THR A 49 4.78 4.17 -16.92
CA THR A 49 5.53 3.00 -16.44
C THR A 49 4.68 2.02 -15.66
N GLY A 50 3.55 2.46 -15.11
CA GLY A 50 2.73 1.71 -14.16
C GLY A 50 3.38 1.60 -12.78
N TYR A 51 4.43 2.36 -12.48
CA TYR A 51 5.19 2.20 -11.25
C TYR A 51 4.55 2.94 -10.09
N PHE A 52 4.60 2.32 -8.91
CA PHE A 52 4.23 2.95 -7.65
C PHE A 52 4.99 4.28 -7.44
N THR A 53 4.26 5.31 -7.03
CA THR A 53 4.81 6.65 -6.76
C THR A 53 4.65 7.04 -5.29
N GLN A 54 3.43 6.95 -4.74
CA GLN A 54 3.09 7.35 -3.38
C GLN A 54 1.85 6.63 -2.84
N ILE A 55 1.73 6.62 -1.52
CA ILE A 55 0.50 6.34 -0.77
C ILE A 55 0.12 7.59 0.02
N PHE A 56 -1.14 8.00 -0.04
CA PHE A 56 -1.67 9.05 0.81
C PHE A 56 -3.18 8.91 0.99
N GLY A 57 -3.76 9.65 1.93
CA GLY A 57 -5.21 9.75 2.07
C GLY A 57 -5.70 9.74 3.51
N TYR A 58 -6.99 9.95 3.66
CA TYR A 58 -7.66 9.86 4.96
C TYR A 58 -7.65 8.42 5.43
N PHE A 59 -7.23 8.18 6.67
CA PHE A 59 -7.08 6.85 7.25
C PHE A 59 -7.52 6.83 8.73
N PRO A 60 -8.83 7.02 9.01
CA PRO A 60 -9.39 6.98 10.36
C PRO A 60 -9.41 5.57 10.96
N GLN A 61 -9.23 4.53 10.15
CA GLN A 61 -9.22 3.13 10.57
C GLN A 61 -8.16 2.90 11.66
N LEU A 62 -7.05 3.64 11.65
CA LEU A 62 -6.01 3.57 12.68
C LEU A 62 -6.49 3.97 14.09
N LEU A 63 -7.54 4.78 14.20
CA LEU A 63 -8.14 5.18 15.48
C LEU A 63 -8.93 4.05 16.13
N PHE A 64 -9.57 3.22 15.31
CA PHE A 64 -10.55 2.21 15.75
C PHE A 64 -10.04 0.77 15.58
N CYS A 65 -8.84 0.58 15.02
CA CYS A 65 -8.27 -0.73 14.78
C CYS A 65 -7.89 -1.48 16.07
N ASP A 66 -7.85 -2.81 15.99
CA ASP A 66 -7.25 -3.61 17.06
C ASP A 66 -5.78 -3.23 17.25
N LYS A 67 -5.40 -2.98 18.50
CA LYS A 67 -4.00 -2.79 18.91
C LYS A 67 -3.44 -4.15 19.29
N LYS A 68 -2.66 -4.75 18.39
CA LYS A 68 -2.04 -6.06 18.59
C LYS A 68 -0.82 -6.26 17.72
N ASP A 69 0.04 -7.16 18.18
CA ASP A 69 1.19 -7.61 17.39
C ASP A 69 0.76 -8.60 16.31
N PHE A 70 1.46 -8.51 15.18
CA PHE A 70 1.31 -9.41 14.06
C PHE A 70 2.68 -9.66 13.42
N VAL A 71 2.75 -10.69 12.57
CA VAL A 71 3.98 -11.04 11.86
C VAL A 71 4.18 -10.07 10.70
N ILE A 72 5.36 -9.47 10.65
CA ILE A 72 5.84 -8.72 9.49
C ILE A 72 6.53 -9.74 8.57
N PRO A 73 6.02 -9.96 7.35
CA PRO A 73 6.55 -11.00 6.47
C PRO A 73 7.96 -10.65 5.99
N GLN A 74 8.80 -11.67 5.77
CA GLN A 74 10.01 -11.49 4.97
C GLN A 74 9.61 -11.16 3.54
N SER A 75 10.23 -10.12 2.99
CA SER A 75 9.87 -9.57 1.68
C SER A 75 11.10 -9.36 0.81
N GLN A 76 10.87 -9.31 -0.50
CA GLN A 76 11.89 -8.93 -1.47
C GLN A 76 11.71 -7.46 -1.83
N LYS A 77 12.82 -6.74 -2.02
CA LYS A 77 12.76 -5.36 -2.52
C LYS A 77 12.26 -5.36 -3.96
N GLY A 78 11.28 -4.52 -4.23
CA GLY A 78 10.65 -4.47 -5.54
C GLY A 78 10.02 -3.11 -5.83
N ILE A 79 9.60 -2.92 -7.07
CA ILE A 79 8.70 -1.84 -7.46
C ILE A 79 7.33 -2.49 -7.62
N LEU A 80 6.33 -2.04 -6.87
CA LEU A 80 4.94 -2.42 -7.10
C LEU A 80 4.47 -1.77 -8.40
N THR A 81 3.86 -2.55 -9.29
CA THR A 81 3.41 -2.07 -10.60
C THR A 81 1.93 -2.32 -10.81
N LEU A 82 1.30 -1.49 -11.62
CA LEU A 82 -0.07 -1.62 -12.09
C LEU A 82 -0.07 -1.87 -13.60
N ASP A 83 -0.79 -2.89 -14.06
CA ASP A 83 -1.03 -3.07 -15.51
C ASP A 83 -2.11 -2.09 -15.98
N ILE A 84 -1.65 -0.98 -16.54
CA ILE A 84 -2.49 0.13 -17.00
C ILE A 84 -3.44 -0.30 -18.14
N LYS A 85 -3.01 -1.21 -19.02
CA LYS A 85 -3.81 -1.62 -20.17
C LYS A 85 -5.04 -2.40 -19.74
N GLU A 86 -4.89 -3.27 -18.73
CA GLU A 86 -6.01 -4.04 -18.19
C GLU A 86 -7.02 -3.18 -17.41
N PHE A 87 -6.56 -2.08 -16.81
CA PHE A 87 -7.45 -1.19 -16.06
C PHE A 87 -8.18 -0.16 -16.95
N GLU A 88 -7.81 -0.04 -18.24
CA GLU A 88 -8.34 0.96 -19.18
C GLU A 88 -8.39 2.38 -18.58
N ILE A 89 -7.41 2.71 -17.73
CA ILE A 89 -7.40 3.91 -16.90
C ILE A 89 -6.68 5.07 -17.61
N SER A 90 -7.28 6.26 -17.52
CA SER A 90 -6.75 7.50 -18.06
C SER A 90 -6.13 8.38 -16.97
N SER A 91 -5.27 9.32 -17.36
CA SER A 91 -4.67 10.28 -16.43
C SER A 91 -5.75 11.08 -15.69
N GLY A 92 -5.57 11.25 -14.38
CA GLY A 92 -6.50 11.90 -13.48
C GLY A 92 -7.63 11.00 -12.97
N GLU A 93 -7.69 9.74 -13.41
CA GLU A 93 -8.70 8.80 -12.93
C GLU A 93 -8.27 8.07 -11.67
N SER A 94 -9.31 7.65 -10.96
CA SER A 94 -9.24 6.97 -9.67
C SER A 94 -10.13 5.74 -9.70
N ILE A 95 -9.55 4.55 -9.51
CA ILE A 95 -10.30 3.28 -9.51
C ILE A 95 -10.34 2.72 -8.10
N ARG A 96 -11.54 2.39 -7.62
CA ARG A 96 -11.71 1.75 -6.31
C ARG A 96 -11.49 0.24 -6.40
N LEU A 97 -10.57 -0.26 -5.58
CA LEU A 97 -10.36 -1.68 -5.38
C LEU A 97 -11.54 -2.26 -4.58
N LYS A 98 -12.50 -2.90 -5.25
CA LYS A 98 -13.75 -3.37 -4.60
C LYS A 98 -13.50 -4.33 -3.43
N SER A 99 -12.45 -5.15 -3.51
CA SER A 99 -12.08 -6.10 -2.46
C SER A 99 -11.61 -5.43 -1.16
N SER A 100 -11.27 -4.13 -1.19
CA SER A 100 -10.79 -3.40 0.00
C SER A 100 -11.88 -3.11 1.03
N LYS A 101 -13.17 -3.27 0.68
CA LYS A 101 -14.29 -2.96 1.58
C LYS A 101 -14.33 -3.84 2.83
N GLU A 102 -13.79 -5.05 2.72
CA GLU A 102 -13.77 -6.05 3.80
C GLU A 102 -12.38 -6.12 4.46
N TRP A 103 -11.49 -5.19 4.14
CA TRP A 103 -10.16 -5.19 4.73
C TRP A 103 -10.21 -4.78 6.18
N ILE A 104 -9.39 -5.47 6.96
CA ILE A 104 -9.21 -5.20 8.38
C ILE A 104 -7.94 -4.39 8.58
N THR A 105 -7.91 -3.68 9.69
CA THR A 105 -6.76 -2.87 10.10
C THR A 105 -6.28 -3.36 11.45
N PHE A 106 -4.96 -3.57 11.59
CA PHE A 106 -4.30 -3.83 12.87
C PHE A 106 -3.12 -2.89 13.04
N TYR A 107 -2.82 -2.51 14.28
CA TYR A 107 -1.64 -1.70 14.56
C TYR A 107 -0.86 -2.28 15.75
N SER A 108 0.45 -2.41 15.57
CA SER A 108 1.38 -2.87 16.60
C SER A 108 2.13 -1.67 17.19
N GLU A 109 1.82 -1.31 18.42
CA GLU A 109 2.53 -0.26 19.17
C GLU A 109 4.01 -0.60 19.42
N ARG A 110 4.37 -1.90 19.38
CA ARG A 110 5.75 -2.35 19.57
C ARG A 110 6.63 -2.07 18.35
N THR A 111 6.06 -2.20 17.16
CA THR A 111 6.83 -2.17 15.90
C THR A 111 6.51 -0.95 15.04
N ASP A 112 5.50 -0.16 15.43
CA ASP A 112 4.92 0.93 14.63
C ASP A 112 4.38 0.51 13.27
N TYR A 113 4.22 -0.79 13.03
CA TYR A 113 3.59 -1.29 11.83
C TYR A 113 2.07 -1.22 11.91
N LEU A 114 1.51 -0.81 10.78
CA LEU A 114 0.11 -0.90 10.43
C LEU A 114 -0.07 -2.05 9.42
N TYR A 115 -0.95 -3.00 9.72
CA TYR A 115 -1.48 -3.93 8.73
C TYR A 115 -2.82 -3.42 8.22
N PHE A 116 -3.00 -3.40 6.90
CA PHE A 116 -4.27 -3.09 6.24
C PHE A 116 -4.48 -4.04 5.07
N GLY A 117 -5.43 -4.97 5.17
CA GLY A 117 -5.53 -6.08 4.22
C GLY A 117 -6.68 -7.04 4.49
N LYS A 118 -6.78 -8.11 3.69
CA LYS A 118 -7.71 -9.23 3.92
C LYS A 118 -7.45 -9.88 5.28
N GLU A 119 -8.48 -10.38 5.95
CA GLU A 119 -8.30 -11.15 7.18
C GLU A 119 -7.52 -12.45 6.96
N SER A 120 -7.76 -13.09 5.83
CA SER A 120 -7.05 -14.29 5.39
C SER A 120 -6.50 -14.07 3.99
N LEU A 121 -5.19 -14.15 3.87
CA LEU A 121 -4.48 -14.07 2.59
C LEU A 121 -4.65 -15.38 1.80
N SER A 122 -4.46 -15.28 0.48
CA SER A 122 -4.38 -16.43 -0.40
C SER A 122 -3.21 -17.33 -0.03
N LYS A 123 -3.30 -18.63 -0.35
CA LYS A 123 -2.24 -19.62 -0.06
C LYS A 123 -0.91 -19.27 -0.74
N ARG A 124 -0.96 -18.60 -1.88
CA ARG A 124 0.19 -18.22 -2.69
C ARG A 124 0.22 -16.71 -2.84
N VAL A 125 1.00 -16.08 -1.98
CA VAL A 125 1.24 -14.64 -1.97
C VAL A 125 2.73 -14.37 -2.05
N THR A 126 3.09 -13.35 -2.82
CA THR A 126 4.44 -12.78 -2.81
C THR A 126 4.43 -11.51 -1.98
N TYR A 127 5.44 -11.34 -1.13
CA TYR A 127 5.63 -10.15 -0.31
C TYR A 127 6.74 -9.27 -0.89
N ILE A 128 6.38 -8.04 -1.24
CA ILE A 128 7.28 -7.08 -1.88
C ILE A 128 7.41 -5.84 -1.02
N GLU A 129 8.64 -5.51 -0.61
CA GLU A 129 8.97 -4.22 -0.03
C GLU A 129 9.03 -3.19 -1.16
N PHE A 130 7.95 -2.44 -1.35
CA PHE A 130 7.77 -1.52 -2.49
C PHE A 130 8.16 -0.07 -2.19
N CYS A 131 8.31 0.25 -0.91
CA CYS A 131 8.79 1.49 -0.35
C CYS A 131 9.53 1.09 0.94
N PRO A 132 10.59 1.80 1.38
CA PRO A 132 11.32 1.42 2.58
C PRO A 132 10.38 1.11 3.77
N ASN A 133 10.54 -0.09 4.33
CA ASN A 133 9.74 -0.62 5.42
C ASN A 133 8.23 -0.78 5.14
N CYS A 134 7.82 -0.73 3.87
CA CYS A 134 6.43 -0.87 3.45
C CYS A 134 6.30 -2.07 2.50
N ILE A 135 5.46 -3.03 2.88
CA ILE A 135 5.34 -4.33 2.20
C ILE A 135 3.93 -4.48 1.65
N ALA A 136 3.82 -4.95 0.41
CA ALA A 136 2.57 -5.35 -0.21
C ALA A 136 2.55 -6.88 -0.38
N SER A 137 1.40 -7.51 -0.17
CA SER A 137 1.14 -8.89 -0.60
C SER A 137 0.35 -8.91 -1.89
N VAL A 138 0.88 -9.60 -2.90
CA VAL A 138 0.23 -9.81 -4.20
C VAL A 138 0.09 -11.30 -4.45
N ASN A 139 -1.13 -11.76 -4.75
CA ASN A 139 -1.37 -13.17 -5.04
C ASN A 139 -1.01 -13.55 -6.49
N GLU A 140 -1.08 -14.84 -6.82
CA GLU A 140 -0.73 -15.36 -8.16
C GLU A 140 -1.64 -14.82 -9.29
N ASN A 141 -2.80 -14.27 -8.94
CA ASN A 141 -3.73 -13.62 -9.88
C ASN A 141 -3.53 -12.10 -9.94
N GLY A 142 -2.43 -11.57 -9.41
CA GLY A 142 -2.14 -10.13 -9.42
C GLY A 142 -3.13 -9.29 -8.61
N GLU A 143 -3.79 -9.88 -7.60
CA GLU A 143 -4.59 -9.12 -6.64
C GLU A 143 -3.72 -8.65 -5.49
N LEU A 144 -3.83 -7.36 -5.15
CA LEU A 144 -3.32 -6.83 -3.89
C LEU A 144 -4.19 -7.35 -2.74
N GLU A 145 -3.58 -7.91 -1.70
CA GLU A 145 -4.31 -8.52 -0.59
C GLU A 145 -4.02 -7.88 0.77
N GLY A 146 -2.93 -7.15 0.91
CA GLY A 146 -2.59 -6.51 2.17
C GLY A 146 -1.35 -5.64 2.08
N LEU A 147 -1.27 -4.72 3.03
CA LEU A 147 -0.21 -3.74 3.19
C LEU A 147 0.30 -3.79 4.63
N TRP A 148 1.62 -3.81 4.78
CA TRP A 148 2.31 -3.56 6.05
C TRP A 148 3.04 -2.24 5.90
N LEU A 149 2.64 -1.22 6.63
CA LEU A 149 3.20 0.12 6.53
C LEU A 149 3.86 0.46 7.87
N LEU A 150 5.18 0.67 7.88
CA LEU A 150 5.83 1.27 9.03
C LEU A 150 5.45 2.75 9.09
N ILE A 151 4.77 3.15 10.15
CA ILE A 151 4.24 4.50 10.30
C ILE A 151 5.21 5.37 11.09
N HIS A 152 5.58 6.52 10.53
CA HIS A 152 6.25 7.58 11.28
C HIS A 152 5.24 8.64 11.73
N TRP A 153 5.14 8.82 13.04
CA TRP A 153 4.21 9.79 13.62
C TRP A 153 4.67 11.24 13.38
N LEU A 154 3.76 12.06 12.87
CA LEU A 154 3.87 13.52 12.78
C LEU A 154 2.75 14.20 13.59
#